data_AF-A0AAN7NGE9-F1
#
_entry.id   AF-A0AAN7NGE9-F1
#
_cell.length_a   1.000
_cell.length_b   1.000
_cell.length_c   1.000
_cell.angle_alpha   90.00
_cell.angle_beta   90.00
_cell.angle_gamma   90.00
#
_symmetry.space_group_name_H-M   'P 1'
#
loop_
_entity.id
_entity.type
_entity.pdbx_description
1 polymer ?
#
loop_
_entity_poly.entity_id
_entity_poly.type
_entity_poly.pdbx_seq_one_letter_code
_entity_poly.pdbx_strand_id
1 'polypeptide(L)'
;MFLIEIFKNSFWDGVRKAKAQLELNLARDAKNNKKSFYRYINQKRKVKESVPPLMNKNGDLVSTDEEKAEVLNNFFASVFSGNCSPHPSRVNGQHVGDQGGKAHPL
;
A
#
# COMPACT_ATOMS: atom_id res chain seq x y z
N MET A 1 -22.35 -21.51 -43.23
CA MET A 1 -21.52 -20.54 -42.46
C MET A 1 -22.34 -19.38 -41.87
N PHE A 2 -23.26 -18.74 -42.60
CA PHE A 2 -24.05 -17.58 -42.11
C PHE A 2 -24.83 -17.79 -40.80
N LEU A 3 -25.51 -18.93 -40.63
CA LEU A 3 -26.30 -19.22 -39.42
C LEU A 3 -25.42 -19.35 -38.15
N ILE A 4 -24.19 -19.87 -38.30
CA ILE A 4 -23.25 -20.01 -37.18
C ILE A 4 -22.81 -18.64 -36.69
N GLU A 5 -22.61 -17.68 -37.60
CA GLU A 5 -22.23 -16.31 -37.27
C GLU A 5 -23.36 -15.58 -36.56
N ILE A 6 -24.60 -15.72 -37.03
CA ILE A 6 -25.78 -15.17 -36.37
C ILE A 6 -25.92 -15.72 -34.96
N PHE A 7 -25.76 -17.03 -34.79
CA PHE A 7 -25.85 -17.67 -33.48
C PHE A 7 -24.73 -17.20 -32.53
N LYS A 8 -23.48 -17.14 -33.01
CA LYS A 8 -22.35 -16.59 -32.24
C LYS A 8 -22.61 -15.14 -31.82
N ASN A 9 -23.08 -14.31 -32.72
CA ASN A 9 -23.36 -12.90 -32.44
C ASN A 9 -24.48 -12.73 -31.40
N SER A 10 -25.56 -13.51 -31.53
CA SER A 10 -26.65 -13.53 -30.55
C SER A 10 -26.18 -14.03 -29.18
N PHE A 11 -25.33 -15.06 -29.14
CA PHE A 11 -24.77 -15.58 -27.90
C PHE A 11 -23.93 -14.52 -27.17
N TRP A 12 -22.98 -13.90 -27.88
CA TRP A 12 -22.12 -12.87 -27.29
C TRP A 12 -22.90 -11.61 -26.89
N ASP A 13 -23.97 -11.27 -27.62
CA ASP A 13 -24.87 -10.19 -27.24
C ASP A 13 -25.54 -10.43 -25.89
N GLY A 14 -26.06 -11.64 -25.67
CA GLY A 14 -26.63 -12.05 -24.39
C GLY A 14 -25.61 -11.96 -23.25
N VAL A 15 -24.39 -12.44 -23.48
CA VAL A 15 -23.30 -12.36 -22.48
C VAL A 15 -22.97 -10.91 -22.12
N ARG A 16 -22.88 -10.02 -23.12
CA ARG A 16 -22.60 -8.58 -22.89
C ARG A 16 -23.73 -7.91 -22.11
N LYS A 17 -25.00 -8.19 -22.45
CA LYS A 17 -26.17 -7.64 -21.75
C LYS A 17 -26.22 -8.09 -20.29
N ALA A 18 -26.04 -9.39 -20.03
CA ALA A 18 -26.02 -9.93 -18.67
C ALA A 18 -24.91 -9.29 -17.83
N LYS A 19 -23.71 -9.12 -18.42
CA LYS A 19 -22.59 -8.46 -17.77
C LYS A 19 -22.89 -6.99 -17.45
N ALA A 20 -23.43 -6.22 -18.40
CA ALA A 20 -23.78 -4.82 -18.19
C ALA A 20 -24.83 -4.66 -17.07
N GLN A 21 -25.81 -5.56 -17.02
CA GLN A 21 -26.83 -5.54 -15.96
C GLN A 21 -26.24 -5.80 -14.58
N LEU A 22 -25.31 -6.76 -14.46
CA LEU A 22 -24.59 -7.02 -13.22
C LEU A 22 -23.79 -5.79 -12.76
N GLU A 23 -23.03 -5.19 -13.67
CA GLU A 23 -22.22 -3.99 -13.39
C GLU A 23 -23.10 -2.81 -12.94
N LEU A 24 -24.24 -2.59 -13.61
CA LEU A 24 -25.21 -1.56 -13.24
C LEU A 24 -25.78 -1.79 -11.83
N ASN A 25 -26.16 -3.03 -11.50
CA ASN A 25 -26.70 -3.37 -10.19
C ASN A 25 -25.65 -3.13 -9.08
N LEU A 26 -24.40 -3.54 -9.31
CA LEU A 26 -23.29 -3.32 -8.37
C LEU A 26 -23.00 -1.83 -8.18
N ALA A 27 -23.01 -1.04 -9.26
CA ALA A 27 -22.78 0.40 -9.18
C ALA A 27 -23.88 1.12 -8.41
N ARG A 28 -25.15 0.75 -8.66
CA ARG A 28 -26.31 1.31 -7.96
C ARG A 28 -26.27 1.04 -6.46
N ASP A 29 -25.89 -0.18 -6.08
CA ASP A 29 -25.86 -0.60 -4.68
C ASP A 29 -24.50 -0.38 -4.01
N ALA A 30 -23.56 0.31 -4.67
CA ALA A 30 -22.20 0.50 -4.16
C ALA A 30 -22.16 1.16 -2.78
N LYS A 31 -23.14 2.02 -2.45
CA LYS A 31 -23.22 2.68 -1.14
C LYS A 31 -23.61 1.71 -0.01
N ASN A 32 -24.56 0.81 -0.25
CA ASN A 32 -25.08 -0.09 0.77
C ASN A 32 -24.30 -1.42 0.82
N ASN A 33 -23.76 -1.86 -0.32
CA ASN A 33 -23.04 -3.12 -0.47
C ASN A 33 -21.65 -2.94 -1.11
N LYS A 34 -20.86 -2.07 -0.47
CA LYS A 34 -19.47 -1.77 -0.84
C LYS A 34 -18.63 -3.04 -1.07
N LYS A 35 -18.81 -4.06 -0.23
CA LYS A 35 -18.04 -5.32 -0.30
C LYS A 35 -18.22 -6.03 -1.64
N SER A 36 -19.45 -6.15 -2.13
CA SER A 36 -19.74 -6.81 -3.40
C SER A 36 -19.13 -6.06 -4.59
N PHE A 37 -19.22 -4.72 -4.55
CA PHE A 37 -18.67 -3.84 -5.57
C PHE A 37 -17.15 -3.98 -5.67
N TYR A 38 -16.43 -3.80 -4.54
CA TYR A 38 -14.97 -3.93 -4.54
C TYR A 38 -14.50 -5.34 -4.86
N ARG A 39 -15.23 -6.39 -4.44
CA ARG A 39 -14.94 -7.77 -4.84
C ARG A 39 -14.96 -7.94 -6.36
N TYR A 40 -15.99 -7.41 -7.02
CA TYR A 40 -16.09 -7.48 -8.48
C TYR A 40 -14.96 -6.71 -9.17
N ILE A 41 -14.67 -5.48 -8.72
CA ILE A 41 -13.56 -4.68 -9.27
C ILE A 41 -12.23 -5.42 -9.11
N ASN A 42 -11.96 -5.98 -7.92
CA ASN A 42 -10.73 -6.73 -7.65
C ASN A 42 -10.61 -8.00 -8.50
N GLN A 43 -11.73 -8.68 -8.79
CA GLN A 43 -11.75 -9.84 -9.70
C GLN A 43 -11.51 -9.44 -11.16
N LYS A 44 -11.97 -8.26 -11.58
CA LYS A 44 -11.83 -7.75 -12.96
C LYS A 44 -10.45 -7.15 -13.23
N ARG A 45 -9.76 -6.67 -12.19
CA ARG A 45 -8.39 -6.16 -12.27
C ARG A 45 -7.44 -7.29 -12.68
N LYS A 46 -6.71 -7.08 -13.78
CA LYS A 46 -5.77 -8.07 -14.34
C LYS A 46 -4.51 -8.27 -13.49
N VAL A 47 -4.13 -7.23 -12.75
CA VAL A 47 -2.97 -7.24 -11.87
C VAL A 47 -3.49 -7.29 -10.44
N LYS A 48 -3.08 -8.32 -9.69
CA LYS A 48 -3.17 -8.26 -8.23
C LYS A 48 -2.17 -7.18 -7.83
N GLU A 49 -2.68 -6.02 -7.45
CA GLU A 49 -1.87 -4.91 -6.95
C GLU A 49 -1.17 -5.42 -5.68
N SER A 50 0.06 -5.91 -5.86
CA SER A 50 0.93 -6.39 -4.80
C SER A 50 2.13 -5.48 -4.81
N VAL A 51 2.54 -5.06 -3.63
CA VAL A 51 3.87 -4.47 -3.46
C VAL A 51 4.87 -5.51 -4.00
N PRO A 52 5.76 -5.12 -4.93
CA PRO A 52 6.81 -6.00 -5.40
C PRO A 52 7.67 -6.44 -4.21
N PRO A 53 8.17 -7.69 -4.20
CA PRO A 53 9.15 -8.10 -3.21
C PRO A 53 10.32 -7.13 -3.14
N LEU A 54 10.77 -6.81 -1.93
CA LEU A 54 11.89 -5.91 -1.73
C LEU A 54 13.18 -6.60 -2.19
N MET A 55 14.04 -5.84 -2.88
CA MET A 55 15.36 -6.30 -3.30
C MET A 55 16.44 -5.53 -2.57
N ASN A 56 17.52 -6.21 -2.20
CA ASN A 56 18.69 -5.58 -1.63
C ASN A 56 19.50 -4.86 -2.73
N LYS A 57 20.59 -4.18 -2.33
CA LYS A 57 21.51 -3.50 -3.25
C LYS A 57 22.19 -4.42 -4.28
N ASN A 58 22.24 -5.72 -4.01
CA ASN A 58 22.82 -6.73 -4.90
C ASN A 58 21.79 -7.27 -5.90
N GLY A 59 20.51 -6.90 -5.77
CA GLY A 59 19.42 -7.39 -6.60
C GLY A 59 18.79 -8.69 -6.09
N ASP A 60 19.17 -9.19 -4.91
CA ASP A 60 18.57 -10.38 -4.33
C ASP A 60 17.26 -10.05 -3.60
N LEU A 61 16.32 -10.99 -3.64
CA LEU A 61 15.07 -10.90 -2.88
C LEU A 61 15.35 -10.94 -1.38
N VAL A 62 14.74 -10.00 -0.66
CA VAL A 62 14.83 -9.90 0.79
C VAL A 62 13.82 -10.86 1.45
N SER A 63 14.26 -11.63 2.44
CA SER A 63 13.47 -12.69 3.06
C SER A 63 13.11 -12.41 4.52
N THR A 64 14.05 -11.90 5.31
CA THR A 64 13.85 -11.63 6.74
C THR A 64 13.34 -10.22 7.00
N ASP A 65 12.79 -9.97 8.19
CA ASP A 65 12.28 -8.63 8.52
C ASP A 65 13.42 -7.67 8.84
N GLU A 66 14.53 -8.16 9.39
CA GLU A 66 15.76 -7.39 9.63
C GLU A 66 16.36 -6.87 8.33
N GLU A 67 16.49 -7.74 7.31
CA GLU A 67 16.99 -7.34 5.99
C GLU A 67 16.08 -6.30 5.34
N LYS A 68 14.75 -6.40 5.52
CA LYS A 68 13.80 -5.40 4.99
C LYS A 68 13.99 -4.05 5.66
N ALA A 69 14.12 -4.06 6.99
CA ALA A 69 14.33 -2.85 7.78
C ALA A 69 15.63 -2.15 7.36
N GLU A 70 16.70 -2.91 7.14
CA GLU A 70 17.98 -2.36 6.70
C GLU A 70 17.89 -1.72 5.31
N VAL A 71 17.31 -2.41 4.33
CA VAL A 71 17.15 -1.87 2.96
C VAL A 71 16.33 -0.58 2.97
N LEU A 72 15.23 -0.54 3.72
CA LEU A 72 14.41 0.65 3.84
C LEU A 72 15.16 1.79 4.54
N ASN A 73 15.83 1.51 5.66
CA ASN A 73 16.59 2.51 6.41
C ASN A 73 17.71 3.13 5.54
N ASN A 74 18.44 2.30 4.78
CA ASN A 74 19.47 2.77 3.87
C ASN A 74 18.90 3.65 2.75
N PHE A 75 17.74 3.28 2.18
CA PHE A 75 17.06 4.12 1.20
C PHE A 75 16.64 5.47 1.79
N PHE A 76 16.04 5.48 2.99
CA PHE A 76 15.67 6.72 3.67
C PHE A 76 16.90 7.61 3.94
N ALA A 77 17.97 7.06 4.52
CA ALA A 77 19.20 7.80 4.82
C ALA A 77 19.84 8.43 3.56
N SER A 78 19.77 7.73 2.42
CA SER A 78 20.26 8.26 1.15
C SER A 78 19.48 9.51 0.68
N VAL A 79 18.17 9.59 0.94
CA VAL A 79 17.34 10.75 0.58
C VAL A 79 17.70 11.98 1.42
N PHE A 80 18.16 11.78 2.65
CA PHE A 80 18.55 12.86 3.56
C PHE A 80 20.02 13.27 3.45
N SER A 81 20.75 12.80 2.44
CA SER A 81 22.14 13.19 2.17
C SER A 81 22.21 14.50 1.37
N GLY A 82 21.69 15.58 1.95
CA GLY A 82 21.76 16.93 1.40
C GLY A 82 22.14 17.90 2.51
N ASN A 83 23.38 18.39 2.46
CA ASN A 83 24.01 19.38 3.34
C ASN A 83 23.07 19.96 4.41
N CYS A 84 23.11 19.39 5.62
CA CYS A 84 22.69 20.11 6.80
C CYS A 84 23.58 21.35 6.93
N SER A 85 23.15 22.46 6.32
CA SER A 85 23.49 23.78 6.85
C SER A 85 23.17 23.72 8.35
N PRO A 86 24.11 24.02 9.26
CA PRO A 86 23.82 24.01 10.68
C PRO A 86 22.72 25.03 10.92
N HIS A 87 21.48 24.56 11.12
CA HIS A 87 20.48 25.43 11.68
C HIS A 87 20.89 25.61 13.14
N PRO A 88 21.13 26.85 13.62
CA PRO A 88 21.62 27.06 14.96
C PRO A 88 20.60 26.48 15.94
N SER A 89 20.97 25.38 16.58
CA SER A 89 20.25 24.84 17.71
C SER A 89 20.27 25.91 18.80
N ARG A 90 19.08 26.42 19.15
CA ARG A 90 18.95 27.38 20.24
C ARG A 90 19.17 26.63 21.55
N VAL A 91 20.43 26.59 21.99
CA VAL A 91 20.83 26.25 23.35
C VAL A 91 20.15 27.22 24.32
N ASN A 92 19.30 26.71 25.20
CA ASN A 92 19.09 27.22 26.57
C ASN A 92 18.22 26.19 27.33
N GLY A 93 18.62 25.62 28.46
CA GLY A 93 19.82 25.82 29.26
C GLY A 93 19.99 24.67 30.26
N GLN A 94 21.21 24.57 30.78
CA GLN A 94 21.56 23.73 31.92
C GLN A 94 20.95 24.35 33.19
N HIS A 95 20.29 23.52 34.02
CA HIS A 95 20.31 23.75 35.46
C HIS A 95 20.98 22.54 36.10
N VAL A 96 22.28 22.72 36.34
CA VAL A 96 23.05 21.91 37.28
C VAL A 96 22.54 22.25 38.68
N GLY A 97 22.11 21.21 39.41
CA GLY A 97 21.66 21.32 40.79
C GLY A 97 21.80 19.98 41.50
N ASP A 98 23.06 19.69 41.86
CA ASP A 98 23.56 18.99 43.05
C ASP A 98 22.90 17.68 43.58
N GLN A 99 23.75 16.68 43.85
CA GLN A 99 23.37 15.41 44.47
C GLN A 99 23.39 15.53 45.99
N GLY A 100 22.32 15.10 46.67
CA GLY A 100 22.28 15.05 48.13
C GLY A 100 21.31 14.03 48.72
N GLY A 101 21.75 12.78 48.85
CA GLY A 101 21.56 11.91 50.02
C GLY A 101 20.17 11.50 50.57
N LYS A 102 19.94 10.18 50.50
CA LYS A 102 19.31 9.26 51.51
C LYS A 102 17.78 9.13 51.61
N ALA A 103 17.39 7.92 52.03
CA ALA A 103 16.09 7.25 51.93
C ALA A 103 15.00 7.65 52.97
N HIS A 104 13.73 7.36 52.59
CA HIS A 104 12.45 7.01 53.30
C HIS A 104 12.41 7.08 54.86
N PRO A 105 11.28 7.38 55.58
CA PRO A 105 9.85 7.10 55.27
C PRO A 105 8.85 8.25 55.61
N LEU A 106 7.58 8.25 55.17
CA LEU A 106 6.42 7.43 55.58
C LEU A 106 5.30 7.52 54.52
#